data_AF-A0A957N222-F1
#
_entry.id   AF-A0A957N222-F1
#
_cell.length_a   1.000
_cell.length_b   1.000
_cell.length_c   1.000
_cell.angle_alpha   90.00
_cell.angle_beta   90.00
_cell.angle_gamma   90.00
#
_symmetry.space_group_name_H-M   'P 1'
#
loop_
_entity.id
_entity.type
_entity.pdbx_description
1 polymer ?
#
loop_
_entity_poly.entity_id
_entity_poly.type
_entity_poly.pdbx_seq_one_letter_code
_entity_poly.pdbx_strand_id
1 'polypeptide(L)'
;MAGVLVGVGGCAPQAASPTPAPVRTPVDAVTFTPVVGQRLYVPAYSQIFYADDQRTWDFAVTLAIHNTDEAHPLAVQAIRYYNGDGALVREYVAAPFLLPPLATHAVTVARNDNEGGVGANFIVEWAADAPVVAPVVQAVMISAAGQQGLSLITDAVVIEETGKQ
;
A
#
# COMPACT_ATOMS: atom_id res chain seq x y z
N MET A 1 -53.90 5.12 28.17
CA MET A 1 -52.85 5.57 27.25
C MET A 1 -51.76 4.51 27.21
N ALA A 2 -51.61 3.79 26.10
CA ALA A 2 -50.58 2.77 25.94
C ALA A 2 -49.32 3.42 25.35
N GLY A 3 -48.23 3.41 26.10
CA GLY A 3 -46.92 3.84 25.63
C GLY A 3 -46.20 2.69 24.94
N VAL A 4 -45.80 2.90 23.69
CA VAL A 4 -44.95 1.96 22.93
C VAL A 4 -43.50 2.38 23.14
N LEU A 5 -42.73 1.51 23.80
CA LEU A 5 -41.27 1.61 23.88
C LEU A 5 -40.66 1.05 22.59
N VAL A 6 -39.99 1.90 21.82
CA VAL A 6 -39.17 1.48 20.67
C VAL A 6 -37.77 1.15 21.19
N GLY A 7 -37.42 -0.13 21.18
CA GLY A 7 -36.07 -0.59 21.53
C GLY A 7 -35.10 -0.33 20.38
N VAL A 8 -34.02 0.40 20.66
CA VAL A 8 -32.91 0.60 19.72
C VAL A 8 -32.01 -0.63 19.80
N GLY A 9 -32.12 -1.54 18.84
CA GLY A 9 -31.23 -2.68 18.70
C GLY A 9 -29.84 -2.21 18.28
N GLY A 10 -28.83 -2.44 19.13
CA GLY A 10 -27.44 -2.18 18.80
C GLY A 10 -26.91 -3.19 17.79
N CYS A 11 -26.41 -2.72 16.65
CA CYS A 11 -25.58 -3.53 15.76
C CYS A 11 -24.22 -3.75 16.46
N ALA A 12 -23.90 -5.00 16.79
CA ALA A 12 -22.54 -5.37 17.15
C ALA A 12 -21.66 -5.28 15.88
N PRO A 13 -20.42 -4.77 15.96
CA PRO A 13 -19.50 -4.80 14.83
C PRO A 13 -19.14 -6.26 14.54
N GLN A 14 -19.61 -6.77 13.40
CA GLN A 14 -19.23 -8.09 12.91
C GLN A 14 -17.78 -8.01 12.43
N ALA A 15 -16.87 -8.68 13.15
CA ALA A 15 -15.50 -8.85 12.71
C ALA A 15 -15.53 -9.56 11.34
N ALA A 16 -15.11 -8.86 10.29
CA ALA A 16 -14.98 -9.44 8.97
C ALA A 16 -13.94 -10.56 9.02
N SER A 17 -14.28 -11.74 8.52
CA SER A 17 -13.32 -12.82 8.33
C SER A 17 -12.17 -12.33 7.42
N PRO A 18 -10.90 -12.67 7.70
CA PRO A 18 -9.80 -12.27 6.85
C PRO A 18 -9.99 -12.88 5.46
N THR A 19 -10.11 -12.03 4.43
CA THR A 19 -10.07 -12.46 3.03
C THR A 19 -8.78 -13.25 2.81
N PRO A 20 -8.82 -14.49 2.28
CA PRO A 20 -7.61 -15.23 1.99
C PRO A 20 -6.74 -14.41 1.04
N ALA A 21 -5.50 -14.15 1.45
CA ALA A 21 -4.55 -13.46 0.61
C ALA A 21 -4.38 -14.26 -0.70
N PRO A 22 -4.31 -13.60 -1.88
CA PRO A 22 -4.08 -14.30 -3.13
C PRO A 22 -2.78 -15.09 -3.04
N VAL A 23 -2.82 -16.37 -3.41
CA VAL A 23 -1.63 -17.23 -3.50
C VAL A 23 -0.75 -16.65 -4.60
N ARG A 24 0.48 -16.26 -4.24
CA ARG A 24 1.43 -15.67 -5.17
C ARG A 24 2.44 -16.71 -5.62
N THR A 25 2.78 -16.70 -6.90
CA THR A 25 3.84 -17.55 -7.44
C THR A 25 5.19 -16.90 -7.13
N PRO A 26 6.08 -17.57 -6.37
CA PRO A 26 7.45 -17.08 -6.19
C PRO A 26 8.15 -16.92 -7.53
N VAL A 27 9.06 -15.95 -7.64
CA VAL A 27 9.92 -15.85 -8.82
C VAL A 27 11.04 -16.88 -8.69
N ASP A 28 11.13 -17.81 -9.63
CA ASP A 28 12.27 -18.70 -9.74
C ASP A 28 13.48 -17.93 -10.27
N ALA A 29 14.46 -17.69 -9.40
CA ALA A 29 15.64 -16.86 -9.69
C ALA A 29 16.53 -17.38 -10.84
N VAL A 30 16.37 -18.64 -11.27
CA VAL A 30 17.18 -19.26 -12.33
C VAL A 30 16.69 -18.88 -13.74
N THR A 31 15.43 -18.45 -13.89
CA THR A 31 14.81 -18.19 -15.21
C THR A 31 14.38 -16.74 -15.43
N PHE A 32 14.40 -15.89 -14.40
CA PHE A 32 13.98 -14.50 -14.53
C PHE A 32 15.18 -13.59 -14.85
N THR A 33 15.26 -13.12 -16.10
CA THR A 33 16.25 -12.12 -16.52
C THR A 33 15.54 -10.79 -16.78
N PRO A 34 15.62 -9.81 -15.88
CA PRO A 34 14.89 -8.56 -16.03
C PRO A 34 15.42 -7.75 -17.23
N VAL A 35 14.51 -7.33 -18.11
CA VAL A 35 14.80 -6.45 -19.26
C VAL A 35 14.34 -5.02 -19.04
N VAL A 36 13.28 -4.84 -18.22
CA VAL A 36 12.77 -3.53 -17.77
C VAL A 36 12.43 -3.58 -16.30
N GLY A 37 12.49 -2.43 -15.62
CA GLY A 37 12.09 -2.32 -14.22
C GLY A 37 12.28 -0.91 -13.67
N GLN A 38 11.69 -0.65 -12.52
CA GLN A 38 11.83 0.64 -11.85
C GLN A 38 11.94 0.48 -10.33
N ARG A 39 12.60 1.47 -9.73
CA ARG A 39 12.54 1.74 -8.31
C ARG A 39 11.69 2.99 -8.10
N LEU A 40 10.68 2.85 -7.26
CA LEU A 40 9.63 3.84 -7.04
C LEU A 40 9.67 4.33 -5.60
N TYR A 41 9.57 5.64 -5.41
CA TYR A 41 9.35 6.28 -4.12
C TYR A 41 7.87 6.67 -3.98
N VAL A 42 7.19 6.23 -2.93
CA VAL A 42 5.77 6.52 -2.71
C VAL A 42 5.61 7.22 -1.36
N PRO A 43 5.29 8.53 -1.33
CA PRO A 43 5.03 9.23 -0.07
C PRO A 43 3.84 8.60 0.65
N ALA A 44 3.93 8.41 1.97
CA ALA A 44 2.88 7.79 2.77
C ALA A 44 2.72 8.48 4.12
N TYR A 45 1.65 9.23 4.30
CA TYR A 45 1.41 9.98 5.53
C TYR A 45 0.64 9.12 6.53
N SER A 46 1.34 8.44 7.45
CA SER A 46 0.73 7.80 8.62
C SER A 46 0.22 8.83 9.63
N GLN A 47 0.82 10.02 9.65
CA GLN A 47 0.41 11.15 10.48
C GLN A 47 0.47 12.47 9.70
N ILE A 48 -0.45 13.40 9.96
CA ILE A 48 -0.36 14.80 9.47
C ILE A 48 -0.73 15.77 10.58
N PHE A 49 -0.08 16.93 10.64
CA PHE A 49 -0.44 17.99 11.58
C PHE A 49 -1.68 18.77 11.11
N TYR A 50 -2.51 19.21 12.05
CA TYR A 50 -3.72 20.00 11.74
C TYR A 50 -4.00 21.17 12.70
N ALA A 51 -3.15 21.39 13.71
CA ALA A 51 -3.30 22.48 14.66
C ALA A 51 -1.93 23.01 15.08
N ASP A 52 -1.32 23.88 14.25
CA ASP A 52 -0.03 24.55 14.51
C ASP A 52 1.04 23.60 15.09
N ASP A 53 1.20 22.42 14.46
CA ASP A 53 2.10 21.34 14.86
C ASP A 53 1.87 20.71 16.26
N GLN A 54 0.78 21.07 16.94
CA GLN A 54 0.44 20.55 18.27
C GLN A 54 -0.31 19.21 18.24
N ARG A 55 -1.00 18.92 17.13
CA ARG A 55 -1.87 17.73 17.00
C ARG A 55 -1.76 17.10 15.64
N THR A 56 -1.77 15.76 15.63
CA THR A 56 -1.77 14.93 14.42
C THR A 56 -3.08 14.20 14.22
N TRP A 57 -3.41 13.94 12.96
CA TRP A 57 -4.34 12.88 12.58
C TRP A 57 -3.57 11.63 12.21
N ASP A 58 -3.93 10.50 12.81
CA ASP A 58 -3.39 9.20 12.42
C ASP A 58 -4.22 8.57 11.30
N PHE A 59 -3.55 7.99 10.30
CA PHE A 59 -4.14 7.36 9.12
C PHE A 59 -3.80 5.88 9.05
N ALA A 60 -4.79 5.07 8.65
CA ALA A 60 -4.48 3.76 8.07
C ALA A 60 -3.94 4.01 6.65
N VAL A 61 -2.82 3.38 6.30
CA VAL A 61 -2.22 3.49 4.97
C VAL A 61 -2.40 2.19 4.21
N THR A 62 -2.82 2.27 2.96
CA THR A 62 -2.87 1.15 2.02
C THR A 62 -2.01 1.49 0.82
N LEU A 63 -0.88 0.81 0.65
CA LEU A 63 -0.10 0.87 -0.59
C LEU A 63 -0.68 -0.16 -1.55
N ALA A 64 -0.99 0.25 -2.77
CA ALA A 64 -1.48 -0.60 -3.84
C ALA A 64 -0.55 -0.54 -5.07
N ILE A 65 -0.22 -1.71 -5.61
CA ILE A 65 0.56 -1.92 -6.83
C ILE A 65 -0.36 -2.62 -7.82
N HIS A 66 -0.73 -1.93 -8.89
CA HIS A 66 -1.57 -2.42 -9.96
C HIS A 66 -0.70 -2.80 -11.15
N ASN A 67 -0.69 -4.09 -11.52
CA ASN A 67 -0.19 -4.46 -12.84
C ASN A 67 -1.18 -3.95 -13.88
N THR A 68 -0.75 -2.98 -14.69
CA THR A 68 -1.57 -2.38 -15.76
C THR A 68 -1.40 -3.09 -17.10
N ASP A 69 -0.46 -4.03 -17.20
CA ASP A 69 -0.28 -4.86 -18.38
C ASP A 69 -1.37 -5.93 -18.45
N GLU A 70 -1.94 -6.11 -19.64
CA GLU A 70 -3.04 -7.04 -19.90
C GLU A 70 -2.55 -8.47 -20.21
N ALA A 71 -1.28 -8.63 -20.57
CA ALA A 71 -0.75 -9.89 -21.09
C ALA A 71 0.39 -10.46 -20.24
N HIS A 72 1.22 -9.62 -19.63
CA HIS A 72 2.45 -10.03 -18.99
C HIS A 72 2.41 -9.82 -17.46
N PRO A 73 2.95 -10.77 -16.68
CA PRO A 73 3.16 -10.56 -15.26
C PRO A 73 4.35 -9.60 -15.03
N LEU A 74 4.38 -8.96 -13.86
CA LEU A 74 5.55 -8.25 -13.36
C LEU A 74 6.06 -8.91 -12.07
N ALA A 75 7.36 -8.92 -11.86
CA ALA A 75 7.96 -9.34 -10.60
C ALA A 75 8.00 -8.16 -9.64
N VAL A 76 7.32 -8.26 -8.50
CA VAL A 76 7.51 -7.35 -7.37
C VAL A 76 8.69 -7.88 -6.56
N GLN A 77 9.77 -7.11 -6.51
CA GLN A 77 11.03 -7.54 -5.90
C GLN A 77 11.10 -7.11 -4.43
N ALA A 78 10.70 -5.88 -4.13
CA ALA A 78 10.75 -5.34 -2.78
C ALA A 78 9.63 -4.32 -2.54
N ILE A 79 9.18 -4.28 -1.28
CA ILE A 79 8.33 -3.22 -0.74
C ILE A 79 8.87 -2.91 0.64
N ARG A 80 9.52 -1.75 0.78
CA ARG A 80 10.17 -1.31 2.02
C ARG A 80 9.51 -0.05 2.52
N TYR A 81 9.17 -0.03 3.81
CA TYR A 81 8.54 1.10 4.47
C TYR A 81 9.55 1.81 5.37
N TYR A 82 9.69 3.11 5.18
CA TYR A 82 10.60 3.97 5.92
C TYR A 82 9.83 5.00 6.72
N ASN A 83 10.37 5.39 7.87
CA ASN A 83 9.83 6.49 8.66
C ASN A 83 10.32 7.86 8.16
N GLY A 84 9.79 8.92 8.76
CA GLY A 84 10.16 10.31 8.43
C GLY A 84 11.63 10.67 8.63
N ASP A 85 12.39 9.88 9.40
CA ASP A 85 13.84 10.07 9.58
C ASP A 85 14.66 9.29 8.55
N GLY A 86 14.02 8.55 7.63
CA GLY A 86 14.66 7.72 6.62
C GLY A 86 15.14 6.37 7.14
N ALA A 87 14.71 5.93 8.32
CA ALA A 87 15.02 4.61 8.86
C ALA A 87 14.07 3.56 8.27
N LEU A 88 14.60 2.39 7.90
CA LEU A 88 13.80 1.25 7.45
C LEU A 88 13.01 0.69 8.64
N VAL A 89 11.68 0.73 8.54
CA VAL A 89 10.76 0.24 9.55
C VAL A 89 10.37 -1.20 9.27
N ARG A 90 10.01 -1.50 8.01
CA ARG A 90 9.46 -2.81 7.63
C ARG A 90 9.74 -3.18 6.19
N GLU A 91 9.97 -4.46 5.93
CA GLU A 91 10.00 -5.03 4.59
C GLU A 91 8.83 -6.00 4.42
N TYR A 92 7.98 -5.74 3.43
CA TYR A 92 6.71 -6.46 3.22
C TYR A 92 6.85 -7.64 2.26
N VAL A 93 7.98 -7.75 1.57
CA VAL A 93 8.26 -8.82 0.59
C VAL A 93 9.47 -9.61 1.08
N ALA A 94 9.24 -10.85 1.52
CA ALA A 94 10.33 -11.73 1.97
C ALA A 94 11.10 -12.35 0.80
N ALA A 95 10.42 -12.57 -0.33
CA ALA A 95 11.00 -13.06 -1.57
C ALA A 95 10.21 -12.49 -2.76
N PRO A 96 10.87 -12.19 -3.89
CA PRO A 96 10.20 -11.71 -5.09
C PRO A 96 9.08 -12.65 -5.54
N PHE A 97 7.98 -12.08 -6.02
CA PHE A 97 6.84 -12.84 -6.55
C PHE A 97 6.32 -12.21 -7.84
N LEU A 98 5.63 -13.03 -8.65
CA LEU A 98 4.93 -12.56 -9.83
C LEU A 98 3.56 -11.97 -9.45
N LEU A 99 3.30 -10.77 -9.96
CA LEU A 99 2.01 -10.11 -9.99
C LEU A 99 1.39 -10.34 -11.38
N PRO A 100 0.34 -11.17 -11.50
CA PRO A 100 -0.27 -11.49 -12.78
C PRO A 100 -0.79 -10.26 -13.55
N PRO A 101 -1.08 -10.40 -14.86
CA PRO A 101 -1.74 -9.34 -15.63
C PRO A 101 -3.01 -8.85 -14.93
N LEU A 102 -3.20 -7.53 -14.92
CA LEU A 102 -4.34 -6.84 -14.28
C LEU A 102 -4.54 -7.13 -12.77
N ALA A 103 -3.59 -7.80 -12.11
CA ALA A 103 -3.68 -8.09 -10.69
C ALA A 103 -3.16 -6.93 -9.84
N THR A 104 -3.69 -6.83 -8.61
CA THR A 104 -3.25 -5.86 -7.62
C THR A 104 -2.58 -6.56 -6.44
N HIS A 105 -1.49 -5.98 -5.94
CA HIS A 105 -0.99 -6.27 -4.60
C HIS A 105 -1.23 -5.08 -3.70
N ALA A 106 -1.72 -5.32 -2.48
CA ALA A 106 -1.83 -4.28 -1.49
C ALA A 106 -1.19 -4.72 -0.17
N VAL A 107 -0.57 -3.76 0.50
CA VAL A 107 -0.08 -3.90 1.87
C VAL A 107 -0.64 -2.75 2.71
N THR A 108 -0.81 -3.00 4.01
CA THR A 108 -1.39 -2.01 4.91
C THR A 108 -0.45 -1.67 6.07
N VAL A 109 -0.54 -0.43 6.51
CA VAL A 109 -0.02 0.07 7.78
C VAL A 109 -1.24 0.42 8.63
N ALA A 110 -1.32 -0.17 9.81
CA ALA A 110 -2.47 0.03 10.69
C ALA A 110 -2.51 1.48 11.17
N ARG A 111 -3.71 2.00 11.44
CA ARG A 111 -3.88 3.39 11.88
C ARG A 111 -3.12 3.72 13.17
N ASN A 112 -3.00 2.76 14.08
CA ASN A 112 -2.30 2.91 15.36
C ASN A 112 -0.80 2.59 15.26
N ASP A 113 -0.31 2.27 14.06
CA ASP A 113 1.10 2.08 13.77
C ASP A 113 1.73 3.44 13.46
N ASN A 114 2.32 4.04 14.49
CA ASN A 114 2.89 5.38 14.44
C ASN A 114 4.39 5.36 14.11
N GLU A 115 4.96 4.20 13.77
CA GLU A 115 6.40 4.06 13.50
C GLU A 115 6.86 4.88 12.28
N GLY A 116 5.94 5.16 11.34
CA GLY A 116 6.21 5.98 10.16
C GLY A 116 6.31 7.48 10.42
N GLY A 117 5.61 7.99 11.45
CA GLY A 117 5.51 9.42 11.73
C GLY A 117 4.84 10.21 10.60
N VAL A 118 5.25 11.48 10.43
CA VAL A 118 4.68 12.40 9.44
C VAL A 118 5.30 12.23 8.05
N GLY A 119 6.56 11.81 7.95
CA GLY A 119 7.31 11.75 6.70
C GLY A 119 7.47 10.35 6.12
N ALA A 120 6.62 9.39 6.49
CA ALA A 120 6.78 8.01 6.07
C ALA A 120 6.68 7.84 4.55
N ASN A 121 7.29 6.78 4.03
CA ASN A 121 7.31 6.49 2.61
C ASN A 121 7.56 5.01 2.33
N PHE A 122 7.23 4.60 1.11
CA PHE A 122 7.59 3.28 0.59
C PHE A 122 8.62 3.40 -0.52
N ILE A 123 9.53 2.43 -0.56
CA ILE A 123 10.31 2.08 -1.75
C ILE A 123 9.73 0.79 -2.32
N VAL A 124 9.30 0.85 -3.58
CA VAL A 124 8.80 -0.30 -4.33
C VAL A 124 9.75 -0.59 -5.49
N GLU A 125 10.15 -1.84 -5.61
CA GLU A 125 10.97 -2.31 -6.73
C GLU A 125 10.20 -3.35 -7.52
N TRP A 126 10.15 -3.15 -8.84
CA TRP A 126 9.54 -4.11 -9.76
C TRP A 126 10.41 -4.29 -11.00
N ALA A 127 10.31 -5.47 -11.62
CA ALA A 127 10.89 -5.72 -12.94
C ALA A 127 10.02 -6.66 -13.77
N ALA A 128 10.29 -6.73 -15.06
CA ALA A 128 9.74 -7.72 -15.97
C ALA A 128 10.83 -8.26 -16.91
N ASP A 129 10.67 -9.50 -17.36
CA ASP A 129 11.53 -10.19 -18.32
C ASP A 129 11.09 -9.99 -19.78
N ALA A 130 9.99 -9.25 -19.98
CA ALA A 130 9.52 -8.76 -21.26
C ALA A 130 9.24 -7.24 -21.19
N PRO A 131 9.17 -6.53 -22.32
CA PRO A 131 8.62 -5.17 -22.35
C PRO A 131 7.16 -5.19 -21.88
N VAL A 132 6.86 -4.40 -20.84
CA VAL A 132 5.52 -4.29 -20.24
C VAL A 132 5.13 -2.83 -20.05
N VAL A 133 3.83 -2.59 -19.87
CA VAL A 133 3.34 -1.30 -19.39
C VAL A 133 3.71 -1.14 -17.91
N ALA A 134 4.24 0.03 -17.54
CA ALA A 134 4.63 0.32 -16.16
C ALA A 134 3.41 0.26 -15.22
N PRO A 135 3.55 -0.34 -14.02
CA PRO A 135 2.45 -0.46 -13.06
C PRO A 135 2.03 0.90 -12.52
N VAL A 136 0.77 0.99 -12.07
CA VAL A 136 0.30 2.12 -11.26
C VAL A 136 0.52 1.78 -9.79
N VAL A 137 1.26 2.63 -9.08
CA VAL A 137 1.56 2.45 -7.66
C VAL A 137 1.12 3.69 -6.89
N GLN A 138 0.27 3.48 -5.89
CA GLN A 138 -0.35 4.56 -5.11
C GLN A 138 -0.43 4.18 -3.63
N ALA A 139 -0.34 5.16 -2.75
CA ALA A 139 -0.70 5.00 -1.35
C ALA A 139 -2.01 5.76 -1.07
N VAL A 140 -2.97 5.06 -0.47
CA VAL A 140 -4.24 5.62 -0.03
C VAL A 140 -4.24 5.67 1.50
N MET A 141 -4.47 6.84 2.06
CA MET A 141 -4.49 7.06 3.49
C MET A 141 -5.89 7.46 3.93
N ILE A 142 -6.45 6.71 4.88
CA ILE A 142 -7.81 6.94 5.40
C ILE A 142 -7.77 7.12 6.91
N SER A 143 -8.39 8.20 7.38
CA SER A 143 -8.65 8.46 8.78
C SER A 143 -10.16 8.65 8.97
N ALA A 144 -10.77 7.76 9.75
CA ALA A 144 -12.20 7.79 10.05
C ALA A 144 -12.42 7.81 11.57
N ALA A 145 -11.92 8.86 12.26
CA ALA A 145 -12.24 9.06 13.68
C ALA A 145 -13.40 10.05 13.86
N GLY A 146 -14.39 9.64 14.67
CA GLY A 146 -15.52 10.49 15.03
C GLY A 146 -16.40 10.81 13.82
N GLN A 147 -16.76 12.09 13.66
CA GLN A 147 -17.66 12.57 12.61
C GLN A 147 -16.92 13.11 11.36
N GLN A 148 -15.59 13.02 11.34
CA GLN A 148 -14.75 13.53 10.25
C GLN A 148 -14.02 12.37 9.58
N GLY A 149 -14.16 12.28 8.26
CA GLY A 149 -13.43 11.34 7.41
C GLY A 149 -12.46 12.12 6.53
N LEU A 150 -11.16 11.83 6.64
CA LEU A 150 -10.12 12.36 5.76
C LEU A 150 -9.59 11.22 4.89
N SER A 151 -9.42 11.51 3.60
CA SER A 151 -8.79 10.60 2.65
C SER A 151 -7.75 11.36 1.84
N LEU A 152 -6.57 10.77 1.72
CA LEU A 152 -5.47 11.27 0.90
C LEU A 152 -5.02 10.16 -0.05
N ILE A 153 -4.53 10.56 -1.21
CA ILE A 153 -3.88 9.66 -2.17
C ILE A 153 -2.57 10.29 -2.62
N THR A 154 -1.56 9.46 -2.79
CA THR A 154 -0.26 9.84 -3.33
C THR A 154 0.13 8.87 -4.43
N ASP A 155 0.73 9.41 -5.48
CA ASP A 155 1.28 8.64 -6.59
C ASP A 155 2.77 8.36 -6.36
N ALA A 156 3.24 7.26 -6.93
CA ALA A 156 4.65 6.93 -6.97
C ALA A 156 5.46 7.89 -7.86
N VAL A 157 6.68 8.18 -7.44
CA VAL A 157 7.71 8.87 -8.22
C VAL A 157 8.78 7.86 -8.63
N VAL A 158 9.10 7.81 -9.92
CA VAL A 158 10.20 6.98 -10.41
C VAL A 158 11.52 7.62 -9.98
N ILE A 159 12.34 6.89 -9.23
CA ILE A 159 13.66 7.35 -8.78
C ILE A 159 14.82 6.63 -9.49
N GLU A 160 14.54 5.47 -10.09
CA GLU A 160 15.49 4.71 -10.90
C GLU A 160 14.72 3.89 -11.95
N GLU A 161 15.32 3.71 -13.12
CA GLU A 161 14.72 2.98 -14.23
C GLU A 161 15.78 2.12 -14.93
N THR A 162 15.45 0.85 -15.15
CA THR A 162 16.28 -0.14 -15.86
C THR A 162 15.63 -0.48 -17.19
N GLY A 163 16.43 -0.60 -18.25
CA GLY A 163 15.96 -1.10 -19.55
C GLY A 163 15.51 -0.04 -20.56
N LYS A 164 15.67 1.26 -20.26
CA LYS A 164 15.56 2.29 -21.31
C LYS A 164 16.87 2.38 -22.10
N GLN A 165 16.83 1.91 -23.34
CA GLN A 165 17.68 2.44 -24.42
C GLN A 165 16.85 3.42 -25.26
#